data_AF-A0A365NYW8-F1
#
_entry.id   AF-A0A365NYW8-F1
#
_cell.length_a   1.000
_cell.length_b   1.000
_cell.length_c   1.000
_cell.angle_alpha   90.00
_cell.angle_beta   90.00
_cell.angle_gamma   90.00
#
_symmetry.space_group_name_H-M   'P 1'
#
loop_
_entity.id
_entity.type
_entity.pdbx_description
1 polymer ?
#
loop_
_entity_poly.entity_id
_entity_poly.type
_entity_poly.pdbx_seq_one_letter_code
_entity_poly.pdbx_strand_id
1 'polypeptide(L)'
;MANVSRIFLALMKEKATTKSGRSAFQKILNYLLFQDFTTPDFISGYASLSESFIENNKTAKSTEEVLNSKLIDIFKIQLLNLNYEDRGEIIDTLLDDKNSYDVLLFLFTMEIEKHFKNKPDNIQAKFLKMLLYYQSDNQLNTLILIYFRLYFVDLFESKFSKSFQISEKEYESILKIYTTKKIQFE
;
A
#
# COMPACT_ATOMS: atom_id res chain seq x y z
N MET A 1 -2.82 -30.57 -6.66
CA MET A 1 -2.75 -29.14 -6.25
C MET A 1 -1.33 -28.63 -5.95
N ALA A 2 -0.24 -29.35 -6.25
CA ALA A 2 1.14 -28.91 -5.90
C ALA A 2 1.93 -28.20 -7.03
N ASN A 3 1.50 -28.28 -8.29
CA ASN A 3 2.30 -27.78 -9.42
C ASN A 3 2.14 -26.27 -9.70
N VAL A 4 0.98 -25.68 -9.39
CA VAL A 4 0.74 -24.24 -9.62
C VAL A 4 1.61 -23.39 -8.69
N SER A 5 1.83 -23.86 -7.45
CA SER A 5 2.65 -23.18 -6.45
C SER A 5 4.15 -23.12 -6.82
N ARG A 6 4.68 -24.15 -7.52
CA ARG A 6 6.09 -24.19 -7.95
C ARG A 6 6.39 -23.32 -9.16
N ILE A 7 5.47 -23.25 -10.12
CA ILE A 7 5.61 -22.35 -11.28
C ILE A 7 5.50 -20.88 -10.83
N PHE A 8 4.60 -20.60 -9.89
CA PHE A 8 4.46 -19.29 -9.26
C PHE A 8 5.76 -18.87 -8.53
N LEU A 9 6.34 -19.76 -7.70
CA LEU A 9 7.65 -19.52 -7.06
C LEU A 9 8.82 -19.40 -8.05
N ALA A 10 8.77 -20.07 -9.20
CA ALA A 10 9.81 -20.01 -10.22
C ALA A 10 9.77 -18.69 -11.01
N LEU A 11 8.58 -18.18 -11.34
CA LEU A 11 8.41 -16.87 -11.99
C LEU A 11 8.84 -15.70 -11.10
N MET A 12 8.68 -15.85 -9.78
CA MET A 12 9.09 -14.83 -8.79
C MET A 12 10.59 -14.83 -8.49
N LYS A 13 11.33 -15.89 -8.86
CA LYS A 13 12.77 -16.03 -8.59
C LYS A 13 13.65 -15.42 -9.68
N GLU A 14 13.15 -15.22 -10.89
CA GLU A 14 13.92 -14.66 -12.01
C GLU A 14 13.67 -13.16 -12.19
N LYS A 15 14.31 -12.35 -11.33
CA LYS A 15 15.01 -11.09 -11.66
C LYS A 15 15.33 -10.33 -10.38
N ALA A 16 16.49 -10.64 -9.81
CA ALA A 16 17.16 -9.71 -8.90
C ALA A 16 17.78 -8.58 -9.73
N THR A 17 16.97 -7.61 -10.16
CA THR A 17 17.45 -6.35 -10.73
C THR A 17 17.56 -5.32 -9.62
N THR A 18 18.78 -4.79 -9.46
CA THR A 18 19.21 -3.66 -8.61
C THR A 18 18.09 -3.01 -7.78
N LYS A 19 18.01 -3.41 -6.50
CA LYS A 19 17.16 -2.76 -5.48
C LYS A 19 17.37 -1.24 -5.53
N SER A 20 16.32 -0.52 -5.92
CA SER A 20 16.12 0.85 -5.45
C SER A 20 16.33 0.82 -3.94
N GLY A 21 17.21 1.67 -3.40
CA GLY A 21 17.53 1.66 -1.96
C GLY A 21 16.33 1.95 -1.04
N ARG A 22 15.15 2.29 -1.61
CA ARG A 22 13.90 2.58 -0.91
C ARG A 22 12.77 1.69 -1.45
N SER A 23 11.96 1.16 -0.54
CA SER A 23 10.77 0.39 -0.91
C SER A 23 9.72 1.27 -1.61
N ALA A 24 8.88 0.66 -2.44
CA ALA A 24 7.70 1.30 -3.04
C ALA A 24 6.83 2.01 -1.99
N PHE A 25 6.67 1.38 -0.84
CA PHE A 25 5.94 1.97 0.28
C PHE A 25 6.63 3.16 0.89
N GLN A 26 7.96 3.13 1.06
CA GLN A 26 8.69 4.29 1.56
C GLN A 26 8.49 5.48 0.64
N LYS A 27 8.49 5.28 -0.69
CA LYS A 27 8.21 6.34 -1.66
C LYS A 27 6.82 6.94 -1.46
N ILE A 28 5.80 6.09 -1.30
CA ILE A 28 4.41 6.52 -1.07
C ILE A 28 4.27 7.25 0.27
N LEU A 29 4.87 6.70 1.34
CA LEU A 29 4.86 7.30 2.68
C LEU A 29 5.53 8.69 2.66
N ASN A 30 6.69 8.81 2.02
CA ASN A 30 7.39 10.08 1.93
C ASN A 30 6.53 11.11 1.21
N TYR A 31 5.95 10.74 0.07
CA TYR A 31 5.10 11.66 -0.69
C TYR A 31 3.88 12.11 0.11
N LEU A 32 3.27 11.23 0.90
CA LEU A 32 2.12 11.58 1.72
C LEU A 32 2.48 12.53 2.86
N LEU A 33 3.57 12.27 3.57
CA LEU A 33 3.95 13.07 4.73
C LEU A 33 4.60 14.39 4.31
N PHE A 34 5.41 14.39 3.25
CA PHE A 34 6.33 15.48 2.92
C PHE A 34 6.09 16.09 1.52
N GLN A 35 5.20 15.52 0.70
CA GLN A 35 5.05 15.86 -0.73
C GLN A 35 6.34 15.70 -1.55
N ASP A 36 7.25 14.87 -1.07
CA ASP A 36 8.51 14.54 -1.72
C ASP A 36 8.72 13.03 -1.64
N PHE A 37 9.29 12.42 -2.67
CA PHE A 37 9.68 11.00 -2.65
C PHE A 37 11.01 10.77 -1.92
N THR A 38 11.76 11.83 -1.64
CA THR A 38 13.01 11.75 -0.91
C THR A 38 12.80 11.42 0.57
N THR A 39 13.76 10.71 1.17
CA THR A 39 13.76 10.53 2.63
C THR A 39 13.91 11.91 3.25
N PRO A 40 13.05 12.29 4.19
CA PRO A 40 13.18 13.56 4.89
C PRO A 40 14.52 13.64 5.63
N ASP A 41 15.01 14.86 5.78
CA ASP A 41 16.19 15.14 6.59
C ASP A 41 15.78 15.32 8.06
N PHE A 42 16.37 14.52 8.94
CA PHE A 42 16.16 14.56 10.38
C PHE A 42 17.33 15.20 11.14
N ILE A 43 18.16 16.06 10.52
CA ILE A 43 19.31 16.73 11.17
C ILE A 43 18.95 17.38 12.53
N SER A 44 17.71 17.85 12.72
CA SER A 44 17.23 18.46 13.98
C SER A 44 16.55 17.46 14.95
N GLY A 45 16.54 16.17 14.61
CA GLY A 45 15.78 15.11 15.26
C GLY A 45 14.33 14.97 14.77
N TYR A 46 13.82 15.96 14.04
CA TYR A 46 12.44 16.01 13.54
C TYR A 46 12.37 16.49 12.09
N ALA A 47 11.40 15.96 11.35
CA ALA A 47 11.02 16.45 10.03
C ALA A 47 9.63 17.09 10.09
N SER A 48 9.49 18.26 9.45
CA SER A 48 8.20 18.94 9.31
C SER A 48 7.33 18.23 8.28
N LEU A 49 6.06 17.99 8.63
CA LEU A 49 5.07 17.48 7.70
C LEU A 49 4.69 18.58 6.71
N SER A 50 4.33 18.19 5.49
CA SER A 50 3.92 19.14 4.46
C SER A 50 2.66 19.92 4.88
N GLU A 51 2.57 21.17 4.45
CA GLU A 51 1.37 21.99 4.70
C GLU A 51 0.12 21.33 4.12
N SER A 52 0.22 20.71 2.95
CA SER A 52 -0.91 19.99 2.35
C SER A 52 -1.36 18.80 3.20
N PHE A 53 -0.43 18.03 3.76
CA PHE A 53 -0.77 16.99 4.72
C PHE A 53 -1.49 17.61 5.92
N ILE A 54 -0.89 18.62 6.54
CA ILE A 54 -1.45 19.33 7.70
C ILE A 54 -2.83 19.93 7.41
N GLU A 55 -3.05 20.55 6.25
CA GLU A 55 -4.30 21.19 5.86
C GLU A 55 -5.41 20.18 5.59
N ASN A 56 -5.10 19.08 4.91
CA ASN A 56 -6.01 17.95 4.75
C ASN A 56 -6.42 17.36 6.11
N ASN A 57 -5.61 17.57 7.15
CA ASN A 57 -5.82 17.08 8.50
C ASN A 57 -6.49 18.10 9.44
N LYS A 58 -6.28 19.42 9.22
CA LYS A 58 -6.92 20.50 10.00
C LYS A 58 -8.42 20.58 9.75
N THR A 59 -8.90 20.11 8.61
CA THR A 59 -10.32 20.02 8.29
C THR A 59 -11.00 18.83 9.00
N ALA A 60 -10.82 18.69 10.31
CA ALA A 60 -11.62 17.83 11.19
C ALA A 60 -13.11 18.26 11.29
N LYS A 61 -13.56 19.15 10.39
CA LYS A 61 -14.97 19.46 10.08
C LYS A 61 -15.43 18.94 8.71
N SER A 62 -14.54 18.43 7.86
CA SER A 62 -14.92 17.71 6.65
C SER A 62 -15.00 16.23 6.99
N THR A 63 -16.15 15.62 6.72
CA THR A 63 -16.43 14.20 6.94
C THR A 63 -15.27 13.29 6.53
N GLU A 64 -15.13 12.15 7.19
CA GLU A 64 -14.22 11.04 6.86
C GLU A 64 -14.15 10.78 5.34
N GLU A 65 -15.27 10.97 4.65
CA GLU A 65 -15.47 10.89 3.20
C GLU A 65 -14.61 11.85 2.35
N VAL A 66 -14.38 13.09 2.80
CA VAL A 66 -13.57 14.08 2.07
C VAL A 66 -12.08 13.75 2.18
N LEU A 67 -11.62 13.36 3.37
CA LEU A 67 -10.25 12.87 3.56
C LEU A 67 -10.02 11.60 2.74
N ASN A 68 -10.99 10.67 2.78
CA ASN A 68 -10.97 9.44 1.99
C ASN A 68 -10.87 9.72 0.49
N SER A 69 -11.64 10.68 -0.05
CA SER A 69 -11.61 11.04 -1.47
C SER A 69 -10.25 11.60 -1.90
N LYS A 70 -9.71 12.55 -1.15
CA LYS A 70 -8.40 13.17 -1.43
C LYS A 70 -7.25 12.16 -1.36
N LEU A 71 -7.25 11.30 -0.34
CA LEU A 71 -6.24 10.25 -0.21
C LEU A 71 -6.31 9.27 -1.39
N ILE A 72 -7.51 8.87 -1.81
CA ILE A 72 -7.68 8.00 -2.98
C ILE A 72 -7.08 8.61 -4.25
N ASP A 73 -7.29 9.90 -4.50
CA ASP A 73 -6.75 10.55 -5.69
C ASP A 73 -5.21 10.65 -5.64
N ILE A 74 -4.64 10.95 -4.48
CA ILE A 74 -3.19 10.88 -4.28
C ILE A 74 -2.69 9.47 -4.55
N PHE A 75 -3.30 8.44 -3.96
CA PHE A 75 -2.90 7.05 -4.16
C PHE A 75 -2.98 6.63 -5.61
N LYS A 76 -4.04 6.99 -6.34
CA LYS A 76 -4.16 6.70 -7.77
C LYS A 76 -2.96 7.22 -8.54
N ILE A 77 -2.62 8.50 -8.36
CA ILE A 77 -1.49 9.12 -9.06
C ILE A 77 -0.19 8.41 -8.69
N GLN A 78 0.07 8.21 -7.39
CA GLN A 78 1.34 7.63 -6.95
C GLN A 78 1.51 6.18 -7.35
N LEU A 79 0.47 5.37 -7.22
CA LEU A 79 0.49 3.96 -7.59
C LEU A 79 0.63 3.76 -9.11
N LEU A 80 0.07 4.64 -9.94
CA LEU A 80 0.27 4.59 -11.39
C LEU A 80 1.67 5.01 -11.83
N ASN A 81 2.39 5.79 -11.02
CA ASN A 81 3.75 6.25 -11.31
C ASN A 81 4.85 5.26 -10.90
N LEU A 82 4.49 4.17 -10.22
CA LEU A 82 5.45 3.15 -9.80
C LEU A 82 5.96 2.33 -10.99
N ASN A 83 7.25 1.96 -10.94
CA ASN A 83 7.84 1.08 -11.95
C ASN A 83 7.40 -0.39 -11.73
N TYR A 84 7.86 -1.31 -12.59
CA TYR A 84 7.47 -2.72 -12.52
C TYR A 84 7.90 -3.37 -11.20
N GLU A 85 9.12 -3.10 -10.75
CA GLU A 85 9.72 -3.65 -9.53
C GLU A 85 8.99 -3.16 -8.28
N ASP A 86 8.68 -1.86 -8.20
CA ASP A 86 7.95 -1.24 -7.11
C ASP A 86 6.53 -1.82 -6.98
N ARG A 87 5.86 -2.06 -8.12
CA ARG A 87 4.54 -2.69 -8.14
C ARG A 87 4.60 -4.16 -7.70
N GLY A 88 5.66 -4.86 -8.06
CA GLY A 88 5.94 -6.21 -7.58
C GLY A 88 6.10 -6.26 -6.06
N GLU A 89 6.89 -5.33 -5.50
CA GLU A 89 7.08 -5.23 -4.05
C GLU A 89 5.77 -4.98 -3.29
N ILE A 90 4.88 -4.16 -3.84
CA ILE A 90 3.54 -3.92 -3.25
C ILE A 90 2.73 -5.21 -3.21
N ILE A 91 2.73 -5.98 -4.30
CA ILE A 91 2.00 -7.24 -4.37
C ILE A 91 2.58 -8.25 -3.39
N ASP A 92 3.90 -8.39 -3.36
CA ASP A 92 4.58 -9.27 -2.40
C ASP A 92 4.19 -8.92 -0.97
N THR A 93 4.21 -7.63 -0.63
CA THR A 93 3.87 -7.18 0.72
C THR A 93 2.40 -7.45 1.06
N LEU A 94 1.49 -7.25 0.11
CA LEU A 94 0.07 -7.56 0.28
C LEU A 94 -0.16 -9.07 0.47
N LEU A 95 0.54 -9.92 -0.29
CA LEU A 95 0.43 -11.37 -0.20
C LEU A 95 1.06 -11.93 1.08
N ASP A 96 2.13 -11.33 1.57
CA ASP A 96 2.78 -11.69 2.84
C ASP A 96 1.92 -11.29 4.06
N ASP A 97 1.15 -10.19 3.95
CA ASP A 97 0.24 -9.71 4.99
C ASP A 97 -1.10 -10.47 4.96
N LYS A 98 -1.12 -11.66 5.58
CA LYS A 98 -2.28 -12.55 5.59
C LYS A 98 -3.60 -11.86 5.96
N ASN A 99 -3.60 -10.97 6.96
CA ASN A 99 -4.82 -10.29 7.39
C ASN A 99 -5.35 -9.36 6.29
N SER A 100 -4.47 -8.57 5.67
CA SER A 100 -4.86 -7.71 4.56
C SER A 100 -5.26 -8.51 3.33
N TYR A 101 -4.55 -9.60 3.02
CA TYR A 101 -4.91 -10.51 1.95
C TYR A 101 -6.33 -11.07 2.13
N ASP A 102 -6.63 -11.64 3.31
CA ASP A 102 -7.93 -12.26 3.60
C ASP A 102 -9.07 -11.24 3.50
N VAL A 103 -8.89 -10.01 4.03
CA VAL A 103 -9.86 -8.92 3.92
C VAL A 103 -10.10 -8.52 2.47
N LEU A 104 -9.04 -8.34 1.68
CA LEU A 104 -9.18 -7.92 0.28
C LEU A 104 -9.78 -9.02 -0.60
N LEU A 105 -9.44 -10.29 -0.34
CA LEU A 105 -10.03 -11.43 -1.02
C LEU A 105 -11.53 -11.53 -0.71
N PHE A 106 -11.94 -11.28 0.54
CA PHE A 106 -13.34 -11.22 0.92
C PHE A 106 -14.07 -10.09 0.19
N LEU A 107 -13.52 -8.87 0.18
CA LEU A 107 -14.09 -7.74 -0.56
C LEU A 107 -14.21 -8.01 -2.07
N PHE A 108 -13.19 -8.61 -2.67
CA PHE A 108 -13.21 -9.04 -4.06
C PHE A 108 -14.31 -10.07 -4.33
N THR A 109 -14.44 -11.06 -3.45
CA THR A 109 -15.46 -12.11 -3.55
C THR A 109 -16.86 -11.51 -3.51
N MET A 110 -17.12 -10.63 -2.55
CA MET A 110 -18.38 -9.87 -2.43
C MET A 110 -18.69 -9.08 -3.70
N GLU A 111 -17.69 -8.45 -4.31
CA GLU A 111 -17.89 -7.65 -5.53
C GLU A 111 -18.21 -8.53 -6.75
N ILE A 112 -17.52 -9.66 -6.90
CA ILE A 112 -17.83 -10.64 -7.95
C ILE A 112 -19.26 -11.17 -7.77
N GLU A 113 -19.69 -11.44 -6.53
CA GLU A 113 -21.04 -11.93 -6.24
C GLU A 113 -22.15 -10.94 -6.62
N LYS A 114 -21.92 -9.63 -6.46
CA LYS A 114 -22.88 -8.60 -6.88
C LYS A 114 -23.06 -8.54 -8.40
N HIS A 115 -21.97 -8.75 -9.15
CA HIS A 115 -21.95 -8.53 -10.59
C HIS A 115 -22.15 -9.80 -11.44
N PHE A 116 -21.89 -10.98 -10.88
CA PHE A 116 -21.95 -12.25 -11.60
C PHE A 116 -22.96 -13.20 -10.97
N LYS A 117 -24.00 -13.59 -11.73
CA LYS A 117 -24.99 -14.59 -11.31
C LYS A 117 -24.37 -15.96 -11.02
N ASN A 118 -23.30 -16.30 -11.72
CA ASN A 118 -22.55 -17.54 -11.52
C ASN A 118 -21.16 -17.19 -10.97
N LYS A 119 -20.84 -17.72 -9.79
CA LYS A 119 -19.52 -17.57 -9.20
C LYS A 119 -18.47 -18.27 -10.07
N PRO A 120 -17.31 -17.64 -10.32
CA PRO A 120 -16.21 -18.33 -10.97
C PRO A 120 -15.66 -19.44 -10.07
N ASP A 121 -15.32 -20.58 -10.67
CA ASP A 121 -14.87 -21.78 -9.94
C ASP A 121 -13.61 -21.57 -9.08
N ASN A 122 -12.80 -20.56 -9.41
CA ASN A 122 -11.59 -20.22 -8.65
C ASN A 122 -11.44 -18.70 -8.47
N ILE A 123 -12.08 -18.17 -7.43
CA ILE A 123 -12.06 -16.75 -7.07
C ILE A 123 -10.64 -16.29 -6.69
N GLN A 124 -9.89 -17.13 -5.96
CA GLN A 124 -8.51 -16.82 -5.56
C GLN A 124 -7.59 -16.60 -6.77
N ALA A 125 -7.67 -17.48 -7.78
CA ALA A 125 -6.88 -17.31 -9.00
C ALA A 125 -7.24 -16.03 -9.76
N LYS A 126 -8.52 -15.63 -9.78
CA LYS A 126 -8.95 -14.35 -10.37
C LYS A 126 -8.43 -13.14 -9.57
N PHE A 127 -8.46 -13.22 -8.25
CA PHE A 127 -7.92 -12.19 -7.37
C PHE A 127 -6.42 -12.00 -7.62
N LEU A 128 -5.64 -13.09 -7.62
CA LEU A 128 -4.21 -13.06 -7.93
C LEU A 128 -3.93 -12.50 -9.32
N LYS A 129 -4.70 -12.92 -10.33
CA LYS A 129 -4.56 -12.41 -11.70
C LYS A 129 -4.78 -10.90 -11.78
N MET A 130 -5.75 -10.37 -11.03
CA MET A 130 -6.01 -8.94 -10.94
C MET A 130 -4.85 -8.17 -10.28
N LEU A 131 -4.24 -8.73 -9.23
CA LEU A 131 -3.03 -8.15 -8.65
C LEU A 131 -1.88 -8.15 -9.67
N LEU A 132 -1.66 -9.26 -10.38
CA LEU A 132 -0.60 -9.38 -11.37
C LEU A 132 -0.76 -8.41 -12.55
N TYR A 133 -2.00 -8.11 -12.98
CA TYR A 133 -2.25 -7.10 -14.01
C TYR A 133 -1.80 -5.70 -13.60
N TYR A 134 -1.85 -5.37 -12.31
CA TYR A 134 -1.25 -4.13 -11.84
C TYR A 134 0.26 -4.13 -12.03
N GLN A 135 0.95 -5.24 -11.72
CA GLN A 135 2.40 -5.35 -11.93
C GLN A 135 2.80 -5.29 -13.41
N SER A 136 2.17 -6.11 -14.26
CA SER A 136 2.54 -6.24 -15.67
C SER A 136 2.13 -5.03 -16.48
N ASP A 137 0.89 -4.59 -16.34
CA ASP A 137 0.22 -3.70 -17.31
C ASP A 137 -0.17 -2.35 -16.70
N ASN A 138 0.18 -2.11 -15.43
CA ASN A 138 -0.16 -0.90 -14.68
C ASN A 138 -1.67 -0.69 -14.55
N GLN A 139 -2.42 -1.79 -14.58
CA GLN A 139 -3.86 -1.76 -14.40
C GLN A 139 -4.20 -1.66 -12.92
N LEU A 140 -4.12 -0.43 -12.39
CA LEU A 140 -4.48 -0.15 -11.01
C LEU A 140 -5.96 -0.45 -10.80
N ASN A 141 -6.24 -1.26 -9.79
CA ASN A 141 -7.59 -1.66 -9.41
C ASN A 141 -7.98 -1.08 -8.04
N THR A 142 -9.28 -1.02 -7.80
CA THR A 142 -9.85 -0.47 -6.58
C THR A 142 -9.41 -1.18 -5.30
N LEU A 143 -9.06 -2.47 -5.35
CA LEU A 143 -8.65 -3.20 -4.15
C LEU A 143 -7.25 -2.81 -3.68
N ILE A 144 -6.34 -2.53 -4.61
CA ILE A 144 -5.04 -1.95 -4.26
C ILE A 144 -5.21 -0.55 -3.66
N LEU A 145 -6.13 0.26 -4.21
CA LEU A 145 -6.47 1.55 -3.60
C LEU A 145 -7.04 1.39 -2.18
N ILE A 146 -7.93 0.41 -1.96
CA ILE A 146 -8.50 0.12 -0.64
C ILE A 146 -7.42 -0.32 0.34
N TYR A 147 -6.47 -1.17 -0.09
CA TYR A 147 -5.34 -1.59 0.75
C TYR A 147 -4.55 -0.39 1.28
N PHE A 148 -4.13 0.49 0.38
CA PHE A 148 -3.40 1.71 0.76
C PHE A 148 -4.25 2.65 1.61
N ARG A 149 -5.52 2.83 1.27
CA ARG A 149 -6.44 3.63 2.08
C ARG A 149 -6.53 3.13 3.52
N LEU A 150 -6.84 1.84 3.72
CA LEU A 150 -7.00 1.27 5.07
C LEU A 150 -5.73 1.48 5.90
N TYR A 151 -4.58 1.14 5.31
CA TYR A 151 -3.29 1.28 5.99
C TYR A 151 -3.00 2.73 6.40
N PHE A 152 -3.19 3.68 5.48
CA PHE A 152 -2.82 5.06 5.74
C PHE A 152 -3.84 5.81 6.59
N VAL A 153 -5.11 5.42 6.58
CA VAL A 153 -6.11 5.94 7.52
C VAL A 153 -5.75 5.50 8.94
N ASP A 154 -5.45 4.22 9.17
CA ASP A 154 -5.05 3.72 10.49
C ASP A 154 -3.76 4.41 11.00
N LEU A 155 -2.78 4.57 10.11
CA LEU A 155 -1.54 5.29 10.40
C LEU A 155 -1.81 6.76 10.76
N PHE A 156 -2.70 7.40 10.02
CA PHE A 156 -3.07 8.78 10.24
C PHE A 156 -3.74 9.00 11.60
N GLU A 157 -4.78 8.23 11.91
CA GLU A 157 -5.53 8.34 13.16
C GLU A 157 -4.63 8.11 14.38
N SER A 158 -3.74 7.13 14.30
CA SER A 158 -2.89 6.71 15.42
C SER A 158 -1.68 7.61 15.68
N LYS A 159 -1.14 8.31 14.66
CA LYS A 159 0.14 9.03 14.79
C LYS A 159 0.11 10.53 14.43
N PHE A 160 -0.77 10.95 13.52
CA PHE A 160 -0.63 12.25 12.88
C PHE A 160 -1.79 13.22 13.11
N SER A 161 -2.88 12.77 13.70
CA SER A 161 -4.09 13.58 13.94
C SER A 161 -3.85 14.89 14.72
N LYS A 162 -2.72 15.02 15.44
CA LYS A 162 -2.39 16.20 16.26
C LYS A 162 -0.95 16.69 16.15
N SER A 163 -0.14 16.13 15.25
CA SER A 163 1.28 16.49 15.12
C SER A 163 1.56 17.20 13.80
N PHE A 164 2.45 18.18 13.82
CA PHE A 164 2.95 18.88 12.64
C PHE A 164 4.36 18.43 12.23
N GLN A 165 4.97 17.56 13.04
CA GLN A 165 6.31 17.05 12.86
C GLN A 165 6.36 15.57 13.21
N ILE A 166 7.39 14.88 12.74
CA ILE A 166 7.66 13.49 13.05
C ILE A 166 9.13 13.32 13.39
N SER A 167 9.45 12.56 14.43
CA SER A 167 10.83 12.20 14.74
C SER A 167 11.34 11.08 13.84
N GLU A 168 12.67 10.99 13.68
CA GLU A 168 13.31 9.92 12.91
C GLU A 168 12.88 8.52 13.40
N LYS A 169 12.83 8.33 14.73
CA LYS A 169 12.41 7.07 15.35
C LYS A 169 10.96 6.70 15.04
N GLU A 170 10.07 7.68 15.02
CA GLU A 170 8.67 7.46 14.64
C GLU A 170 8.57 7.08 13.17
N TYR A 171 9.28 7.78 12.30
CA TYR A 171 9.32 7.50 10.86
C TYR A 171 9.86 6.09 10.58
N GLU A 172 10.97 5.70 11.21
CA GLU A 172 11.51 4.35 11.11
C GLU A 172 10.55 3.29 11.64
N SER A 173 9.83 3.57 12.73
CA SER A 173 8.82 2.66 13.28
C SER A 173 7.68 2.42 12.30
N ILE A 174 7.23 3.45 11.60
CA ILE A 174 6.18 3.36 10.57
C ILE A 174 6.66 2.54 9.38
N LEU A 175 7.90 2.74 8.93
CA LEU A 175 8.51 1.92 7.88
C LEU A 175 8.70 0.47 8.33
N LYS A 176 9.01 0.25 9.61
CA LYS A 176 9.10 -1.09 10.20
C LYS A 176 7.76 -1.80 10.24
N ILE A 177 6.64 -1.13 10.52
CA ILE A 177 5.33 -1.80 10.46
C ILE A 177 5.09 -2.38 9.07
N TYR A 178 5.52 -1.68 8.02
CA TYR A 178 5.42 -2.17 6.65
C TYR A 178 6.43 -3.28 6.30
N THR A 179 7.66 -3.17 6.80
CA THR A 179 8.74 -4.12 6.48
C THR A 179 8.83 -5.32 7.42
N THR A 180 8.26 -5.25 8.63
CA THR A 180 8.36 -6.25 9.71
C THR A 180 7.09 -7.10 9.86
N LYS A 181 6.02 -6.84 9.09
CA LYS A 181 5.02 -7.89 8.82
C LYS A 181 5.62 -9.13 8.13
N LYS A 182 6.88 -9.06 7.68
CA LYS A 182 7.70 -10.21 7.29
C LYS A 182 8.20 -11.10 8.43
N ILE A 183 8.20 -10.65 9.69
CA ILE A 183 8.84 -11.39 10.78
C ILE A 183 8.10 -11.14 12.11
N GLN A 184 7.05 -11.92 12.37
CA GLN A 184 6.73 -12.40 13.72
C GLN A 184 6.21 -13.84 13.61
N PHE A 185 7.16 -14.77 13.53
CA PHE A 185 6.98 -16.11 14.10
C PHE A 185 7.96 -16.17 15.26
N GLU A 186 7.47 -15.96 16.47
CA GLU A 186 8.04 -16.63 17.65
C GLU A 186 7.34 -17.99 17.81
#